data_AF-A0AA88M7W5-F1
#
_entry.id   AF-A0AA88M7W5-F1
#
_cell.length_a   1.000
_cell.length_b   1.000
_cell.length_c   1.000
_cell.angle_alpha   90.00
_cell.angle_beta   90.00
_cell.angle_gamma   90.00
#
_symmetry.space_group_name_H-M   'P 1'
#
loop_
_entity.id
_entity.type
_entity.pdbx_description
1 polymer ?
#
loop_
_entity_poly.entity_id
_entity_poly.type
_entity_poly.pdbx_seq_one_letter_code
_entity_poly.pdbx_strand_id
1 'polypeptide(L)'
;MDCWSKFLVLCGLVMVALLSGTTGHENHNLTVAVHTLQMHHGLTDTNWVGKAVFTPYLGKVEDTCTCERLILLRMLYGYLDIFSDMLKKAKNVETESSLKELQESVRELKNKYKKEQEVWKQLHDINAIKKDDSTIQGGAVNDFISVFSKALETGHHSKKTHSLLKRFLQRNY
;
A
#
# COMPACT_ATOMS: atom_id res chain seq x y z
N MET A 1 -0.63 15.75 36.32
CA MET A 1 -0.47 14.43 36.94
C MET A 1 0.24 13.55 35.94
N ASP A 2 1.56 13.52 36.07
CA ASP A 2 2.44 12.57 35.42
C ASP A 2 2.19 11.17 35.98
N CYS A 3 2.04 10.19 35.08
CA CYS A 3 2.17 8.74 35.27
C CYS A 3 1.43 8.10 34.08
N TRP A 4 2.05 7.75 32.95
CA TRP A 4 2.85 6.53 32.77
C TRP A 4 3.62 6.56 31.42
N SER A 5 4.24 7.67 31.04
CA SER A 5 4.87 7.82 29.72
C SER A 5 6.29 7.22 29.60
N LYS A 6 6.71 6.28 30.46
CA LYS A 6 8.11 5.79 30.47
C LYS A 6 8.33 4.27 30.39
N PHE A 7 7.29 3.48 30.13
CA PHE A 7 7.44 2.01 29.98
C PHE A 7 6.99 1.43 28.63
N LEU A 8 6.60 2.25 27.66
CA LEU A 8 6.16 1.78 26.33
C LEU A 8 7.25 1.80 25.25
N VAL A 9 8.49 2.18 25.59
CA VAL A 9 9.59 2.34 24.62
C VAL A 9 10.47 1.09 24.49
N LEU A 10 10.19 0.01 25.24
CA LEU A 10 10.98 -1.23 25.20
C LEU A 10 10.20 -2.51 24.82
N CYS A 11 8.93 -2.39 24.43
CA CYS A 11 8.12 -3.54 23.95
C CYS A 11 7.98 -3.60 22.41
N GLY A 12 8.83 -2.89 21.67
CA GLY A 12 8.80 -2.85 20.21
C GLY A 12 9.51 -4.01 19.50
N LEU A 13 10.11 -4.96 20.23
CA LEU A 13 10.95 -6.00 19.63
C LEU A 13 10.56 -7.47 19.91
N VAL A 14 9.58 -7.77 20.75
CA VAL A 14 9.22 -9.18 21.01
C VAL A 14 7.74 -9.32 21.35
N MET A 15 6.87 -9.51 20.35
CA MET A 15 5.58 -10.22 20.47
C MET A 15 4.99 -10.53 19.08
N VAL A 16 5.71 -11.27 18.23
CA VAL A 16 5.10 -11.97 17.06
C VAL A 16 5.03 -13.48 17.30
N ALA A 17 5.42 -13.96 18.49
CA ALA A 17 5.58 -15.38 18.75
C ALA A 17 4.29 -16.15 19.07
N LEU A 18 3.13 -15.52 19.24
CA LEU A 18 1.94 -16.21 19.71
C LEU A 18 0.70 -15.71 18.99
N LEU A 19 0.34 -16.36 17.88
CA LEU A 19 -1.03 -16.76 17.52
C LEU A 19 -1.03 -17.43 16.12
N SER A 20 -1.42 -18.71 16.11
CA SER A 20 -1.87 -19.56 14.98
C SER A 20 -0.85 -20.58 14.45
N GLY A 21 -1.17 -21.87 14.67
CA GLY A 21 -0.34 -23.05 14.45
C GLY A 21 -0.10 -23.48 12.99
N THR A 22 -0.43 -22.65 12.02
CA THR A 22 -0.03 -22.80 10.60
C THR A 22 0.78 -21.60 10.12
N THR A 23 0.47 -20.39 10.61
CA THR A 23 1.24 -19.17 10.35
C THR A 23 2.56 -19.12 11.14
N GLY A 24 2.72 -19.91 12.20
CA GLY A 24 3.94 -19.97 12.99
C GLY A 24 5.17 -20.49 12.21
N HIS A 25 4.96 -21.42 11.27
CA HIS A 25 6.05 -21.95 10.44
C HIS A 25 6.39 -21.00 9.28
N GLU A 26 5.37 -20.45 8.61
CA GLU A 26 5.55 -19.42 7.56
C GLU A 26 6.25 -18.16 8.10
N ASN A 27 5.86 -17.68 9.28
CA ASN A 27 6.50 -16.53 9.91
C ASN A 27 7.93 -16.82 10.39
N HIS A 28 8.23 -18.06 10.82
CA HIS A 28 9.58 -18.42 11.23
C HIS A 28 10.56 -18.35 10.06
N ASN A 29 10.17 -18.92 8.92
CA ASN A 29 10.96 -18.90 7.70
C ASN A 29 11.20 -17.47 7.18
N LEU A 30 10.15 -16.63 7.20
CA LEU A 30 10.27 -15.20 6.89
C LEU A 30 11.23 -14.47 7.83
N THR A 31 11.18 -14.77 9.13
CA THR A 31 12.07 -14.15 10.12
C THR A 31 13.53 -14.51 9.85
N VAL A 32 13.80 -15.79 9.53
CA VAL A 32 15.14 -16.26 9.17
C VAL A 32 15.63 -15.56 7.90
N ALA A 33 14.80 -15.52 6.85
CA ALA A 33 15.15 -14.88 5.58
C ALA A 33 15.46 -13.37 5.76
N VAL A 34 14.64 -12.65 6.54
CA VAL A 34 14.92 -11.24 6.87
C VAL A 34 16.24 -11.10 7.63
N HIS A 35 16.48 -11.94 8.64
CA HIS A 35 17.69 -11.88 9.44
C HIS A 35 18.95 -12.13 8.59
N THR A 36 18.93 -13.12 7.70
CA THR A 36 20.02 -13.39 6.75
C THR A 36 20.34 -12.14 5.91
N LEU A 37 19.31 -11.48 5.36
CA LEU A 37 19.52 -10.26 4.57
C LEU A 37 20.04 -9.09 5.43
N GLN A 38 19.56 -8.96 6.67
CA GLN A 38 20.05 -7.95 7.60
C GLN A 38 21.54 -8.14 7.90
N MET A 39 21.98 -9.37 8.16
CA MET A 39 23.39 -9.68 8.40
C MET A 39 24.23 -9.43 7.15
N HIS A 40 23.78 -9.89 5.97
CA HIS A 40 24.51 -9.72 4.72
C HIS A 40 24.75 -8.25 4.36
N HIS A 41 23.75 -7.40 4.58
CA HIS A 41 23.81 -5.98 4.24
C HIS A 41 24.27 -5.09 5.40
N GLY A 42 24.69 -5.65 6.55
CA GLY A 42 25.12 -4.86 7.70
C GLY A 42 24.02 -3.97 8.28
N LEU A 43 22.78 -4.45 8.27
CA LEU A 43 21.59 -3.69 8.67
C LEU A 43 21.29 -3.77 10.17
N THR A 44 22.13 -4.45 10.95
CA THR A 44 21.99 -4.59 12.40
C THR A 44 22.56 -3.40 13.19
N ASP A 45 23.22 -2.46 12.50
CA ASP A 45 23.74 -1.24 13.11
C ASP A 45 22.62 -0.24 13.47
N THR A 46 22.84 0.51 14.55
CA THR A 46 22.07 1.66 15.01
C THR A 46 21.83 2.73 13.94
N ASN A 47 22.68 2.79 12.91
CA ASN A 47 22.52 3.68 11.75
C ASN A 47 21.20 3.48 10.98
N TRP A 48 20.47 2.39 11.22
CA TRP A 48 19.18 2.09 10.59
C TRP A 48 17.97 2.44 11.46
N VAL A 49 18.19 2.82 12.73
CA VAL A 49 17.12 3.26 13.64
C VAL A 49 16.41 4.48 13.04
N GLY A 50 15.07 4.41 12.96
CA GLY A 50 14.23 5.47 12.42
C GLY A 50 14.20 5.56 10.89
N LYS A 51 14.93 4.71 10.15
CA LYS A 51 14.94 4.70 8.67
C LYS A 51 13.89 3.77 8.05
N ALA A 52 12.77 3.58 8.73
CA ALA A 52 11.72 2.70 8.24
C ALA A 52 11.04 3.29 6.99
N VAL A 53 10.99 2.50 5.91
CA VAL A 53 10.45 2.96 4.61
C VAL A 53 8.92 2.99 4.61
N PHE A 54 8.27 1.92 5.10
CA PHE A 54 6.81 1.79 5.00
C PHE A 54 6.07 1.99 6.33
N THR A 55 6.74 1.84 7.48
CA THR A 55 6.16 2.08 8.81
C THR A 55 5.49 3.43 8.96
N PRO A 56 6.01 4.55 8.39
CA PRO A 56 5.34 5.83 8.46
C PRO A 56 3.94 5.89 7.84
N TYR A 57 3.49 4.87 7.11
CA TYR A 57 2.16 4.82 6.49
C TYR A 57 1.24 3.76 7.12
N LEU A 58 1.75 2.87 7.99
CA LEU A 58 0.96 1.82 8.63
C LEU A 58 -0.07 2.42 9.60
N GLY A 59 -1.32 1.98 9.50
CA GLY A 59 -2.41 2.37 10.40
C GLY A 59 -2.79 3.87 10.38
N LYS A 60 -2.35 4.63 9.36
CA LYS A 60 -2.59 6.09 9.26
C LYS A 60 -3.79 6.51 8.42
N VAL A 61 -4.50 5.55 7.84
CA VAL A 61 -5.69 5.85 7.04
C VAL A 61 -6.91 5.77 7.95
N GLU A 62 -7.57 6.89 8.18
CA GLU A 62 -8.79 6.94 8.99
C GLU A 62 -9.95 6.21 8.29
N ASP A 63 -10.60 5.32 9.05
CA ASP A 63 -12.00 4.91 9.00
C ASP A 63 -12.61 4.16 7.80
N THR A 64 -11.82 3.65 6.86
CA THR A 64 -12.33 2.53 6.02
C THR A 64 -11.28 1.44 5.81
N CYS A 65 -11.64 0.20 6.18
CA CYS A 65 -10.83 -1.00 5.92
C CYS A 65 -10.39 -1.10 4.45
N THR A 66 -11.16 -0.54 3.52
CA THR A 66 -10.84 -0.53 2.10
C THR A 66 -9.63 0.34 1.75
N CYS A 67 -9.53 1.55 2.30
CA CYS A 67 -8.41 2.44 1.99
C CYS A 67 -7.10 1.95 2.62
N GLU A 68 -7.15 1.41 3.84
CA GLU A 68 -5.98 0.77 4.45
C GLU A 68 -5.48 -0.42 3.63
N ARG A 69 -6.39 -1.29 3.16
CA ARG A 69 -6.03 -2.43 2.32
C ARG A 69 -5.38 -2.03 1.00
N LEU A 70 -5.79 -0.91 0.39
CA LEU A 70 -5.14 -0.37 -0.80
C LEU A 70 -3.71 0.11 -0.52
N ILE A 71 -3.47 0.77 0.63
CA ILE A 71 -2.13 1.16 1.05
C ILE A 71 -1.25 -0.07 1.29
N LEU A 72 -1.75 -1.06 2.02
CA LEU A 72 -1.01 -2.30 2.29
C LEU A 72 -0.66 -3.02 0.99
N LEU A 73 -1.60 -3.12 0.04
CA LEU A 73 -1.31 -3.67 -1.28
C LEU A 73 -0.18 -2.92 -1.99
N ARG A 74 -0.17 -1.58 -1.90
CA ARG A 74 0.90 -0.78 -2.51
C ARG A 74 2.26 -1.01 -1.85
N MET A 75 2.30 -1.17 -0.53
CA MET A 75 3.53 -1.54 0.19
C MET A 75 4.05 -2.90 -0.25
N LEU A 76 3.16 -3.91 -0.41
CA LEU A 76 3.55 -5.24 -0.91
C LEU A 76 4.18 -5.18 -2.31
N TYR A 77 3.60 -4.39 -3.23
CA TYR A 77 4.25 -4.13 -4.52
C TYR A 77 5.62 -3.47 -4.35
N GLY A 78 5.74 -2.48 -3.45
CA GLY A 78 7.02 -1.86 -3.13
C GLY A 78 8.08 -2.86 -2.64
N TYR A 79 7.70 -3.80 -1.77
CA TYR A 79 8.60 -4.88 -1.35
C TYR A 79 9.00 -5.79 -2.52
N LEU A 80 8.08 -6.17 -3.41
CA LEU A 80 8.43 -6.96 -4.60
C LEU A 80 9.44 -6.24 -5.50
N ASP A 81 9.26 -4.95 -5.73
CA ASP A 81 10.15 -4.14 -6.56
C ASP A 81 11.54 -4.04 -5.92
N ILE A 82 11.60 -3.72 -4.62
CA ILE A 82 12.86 -3.63 -3.85
C ILE A 82 13.58 -4.99 -3.84
N PHE A 83 12.90 -6.07 -3.47
CA PHE A 83 13.51 -7.40 -3.43
C PHE A 83 13.92 -7.88 -4.82
N SER A 84 13.21 -7.50 -5.89
CA SER A 84 13.60 -7.82 -7.27
C SER A 84 14.89 -7.12 -7.66
N ASP A 85 15.05 -5.85 -7.27
CA ASP A 85 16.29 -5.11 -7.51
C ASP A 85 17.46 -5.66 -6.68
N MET A 86 17.22 -5.99 -5.40
CA MET A 86 18.22 -6.66 -4.55
C MET A 86 18.63 -8.01 -5.13
N LEU A 87 17.67 -8.80 -5.64
CA LEU A 87 17.93 -10.13 -6.20
C LEU A 87 18.82 -10.04 -7.45
N LYS A 88 18.61 -9.04 -8.30
CA LYS A 88 19.48 -8.79 -9.47
C LYS A 88 20.93 -8.47 -9.08
N LYS A 89 21.15 -7.98 -7.86
CA LYS A 89 22.46 -7.57 -7.33
C LYS A 89 23.08 -8.62 -6.40
N ALA A 90 22.33 -9.66 -6.05
CA ALA A 90 22.80 -10.73 -5.19
C ALA A 90 23.96 -11.48 -5.84
N LYS A 91 24.97 -11.83 -5.04
CA LYS A 91 26.19 -12.52 -5.51
C LYS A 91 26.39 -13.88 -4.87
N ASN A 92 25.53 -14.26 -3.92
CA ASN A 92 25.64 -15.51 -3.18
C ASN A 92 24.27 -16.18 -3.09
N VAL A 93 24.32 -17.52 -3.06
CA VAL A 93 23.14 -18.39 -3.10
C VAL A 93 22.23 -18.19 -1.89
N GLU A 94 22.79 -17.91 -0.72
CA GLU A 94 22.01 -17.72 0.50
C GLU A 94 21.11 -16.47 0.41
N THR A 95 21.69 -15.34 0.00
CA THR A 95 20.96 -14.08 -0.21
C THR A 95 19.91 -14.22 -1.31
N GLU A 96 20.24 -14.91 -2.40
CA GLU A 96 19.27 -15.19 -3.46
C GLU A 96 18.10 -16.04 -2.96
N SER A 97 18.37 -17.08 -2.17
CA SER A 97 17.36 -17.97 -1.62
C SER A 97 16.42 -17.20 -0.69
N SER A 98 16.97 -16.41 0.24
CA SER A 98 16.17 -15.59 1.15
C SER A 98 15.32 -14.56 0.40
N LEU A 99 15.86 -13.89 -0.63
CA LEU A 99 15.09 -12.94 -1.43
C LEU A 99 13.95 -13.60 -2.20
N LYS A 100 14.18 -14.79 -2.78
CA LYS A 100 13.13 -15.55 -3.48
C LYS A 100 12.02 -15.97 -2.52
N GLU A 101 12.38 -16.42 -1.32
CA GLU A 101 11.43 -16.79 -0.28
C GLU A 101 10.56 -15.60 0.14
N LEU A 102 11.17 -14.45 0.45
CA LEU A 102 10.43 -13.22 0.76
C LEU A 102 9.51 -12.79 -0.39
N GLN A 103 9.98 -12.87 -1.63
CA GLN A 103 9.16 -12.55 -2.80
C GLN A 103 7.95 -13.48 -2.94
N GLU A 104 8.13 -14.77 -2.70
CA GLU A 104 7.03 -15.74 -2.80
C GLU A 104 5.96 -15.46 -1.75
N SER A 105 6.36 -15.28 -0.49
CA SER A 105 5.40 -14.95 0.57
C SER A 105 4.67 -13.63 0.31
N VAL A 106 5.34 -12.62 -0.27
CA VAL A 106 4.67 -11.39 -0.69
C VAL A 106 3.67 -11.65 -1.82
N ARG A 107 3.99 -12.50 -2.80
CA ARG A 107 3.08 -12.89 -3.90
C ARG A 107 1.85 -13.63 -3.36
N GLU A 108 2.05 -14.59 -2.46
CA GLU A 108 0.98 -15.33 -1.80
C GLU A 108 0.05 -14.41 -1.01
N LEU A 109 0.62 -13.50 -0.21
CA LEU A 109 -0.17 -12.53 0.55
C LEU A 109 -0.94 -11.60 -0.39
N LYS A 110 -0.32 -11.15 -1.48
CA LYS A 110 -0.97 -10.29 -2.49
C LYS A 110 -2.21 -10.94 -3.10
N ASN A 111 -2.24 -12.26 -3.26
CA ASN A 111 -3.40 -12.98 -3.78
C ASN A 111 -4.66 -12.82 -2.91
N LYS A 112 -4.53 -12.37 -1.66
CA LYS A 112 -5.64 -12.04 -0.74
C LYS A 112 -6.21 -10.63 -0.94
N TYR A 113 -5.65 -9.85 -1.88
CA TYR A 113 -6.01 -8.45 -2.17
C TYR A 113 -6.58 -8.28 -3.59
N LYS A 114 -7.36 -9.24 -4.10
CA LYS A 114 -7.83 -9.23 -5.50
C LYS A 114 -8.64 -7.98 -5.87
N LYS A 115 -9.56 -7.56 -5.01
CA LYS A 115 -10.38 -6.34 -5.23
C LYS A 115 -9.52 -5.09 -5.24
N GLU A 116 -8.57 -5.00 -4.31
CA GLU A 116 -7.64 -3.87 -4.27
C GLU A 116 -6.71 -3.85 -5.48
N GLN A 117 -6.33 -5.01 -6.03
CA GLN A 117 -5.56 -5.10 -7.27
C GLN A 117 -6.34 -4.58 -8.48
N GLU A 118 -7.65 -4.84 -8.57
CA GLU A 118 -8.52 -4.29 -9.61
C GLU A 118 -8.62 -2.77 -9.51
N VAL A 119 -8.86 -2.24 -8.31
CA VAL A 119 -8.89 -0.78 -8.07
C VAL A 119 -7.54 -0.15 -8.38
N TRP A 120 -6.43 -0.77 -7.96
CA TRP A 120 -5.10 -0.28 -8.27
C TRP A 120 -4.83 -0.23 -9.78
N LYS A 121 -5.27 -1.24 -10.53
CA LYS A 121 -5.16 -1.25 -12.00
C LYS A 121 -5.92 -0.06 -12.61
N GLN A 122 -7.15 0.18 -12.17
CA GLN A 122 -7.93 1.34 -12.64
C GLN A 122 -7.23 2.67 -12.34
N LEU A 123 -6.68 2.84 -11.13
CA LEU A 123 -5.92 4.04 -10.77
C LEU A 123 -4.66 4.22 -11.62
N HIS A 124 -3.95 3.12 -11.92
CA HIS A 124 -2.80 3.15 -12.80
C HIS A 124 -3.18 3.54 -14.23
N ASP A 125 -4.23 2.94 -14.77
CA ASP A 125 -4.73 3.21 -16.12
C ASP A 125 -5.14 4.69 -16.25
N ILE A 126 -5.82 5.25 -15.24
CA ILE A 126 -6.17 6.68 -15.18
C ILE A 126 -4.91 7.57 -15.19
N ASN A 127 -3.90 7.22 -14.39
CA ASN A 127 -2.66 8.01 -14.33
C ASN A 127 -1.86 7.95 -15.64
N ALA A 128 -1.93 6.82 -16.35
CA ALA A 128 -1.24 6.56 -17.61
C ALA A 128 -1.91 7.18 -18.85
N ILE A 129 -3.09 7.79 -18.73
CA ILE A 129 -3.76 8.49 -19.82
C ILE A 129 -2.82 9.56 -20.42
N LYS A 130 -2.74 9.60 -21.76
CA LYS A 130 -2.00 10.59 -22.55
C LYS A 130 -2.75 11.93 -22.57
N LYS A 131 -2.42 12.80 -21.63
CA LYS A 131 -3.16 14.06 -21.37
C LYS A 131 -2.97 15.11 -22.46
N ASP A 132 -1.97 14.94 -23.30
CA ASP A 132 -1.61 15.77 -24.44
C ASP A 132 -2.31 15.37 -25.76
N ASP A 133 -2.98 14.22 -25.79
CA ASP A 133 -3.73 13.76 -26.97
C ASP A 133 -5.06 14.53 -27.12
N SER A 134 -5.28 15.14 -28.29
CA SER A 134 -6.46 15.99 -28.55
C SER A 134 -7.78 15.22 -28.53
N THR A 135 -7.77 13.93 -28.92
CA THR A 135 -8.97 13.08 -28.89
C THR A 135 -9.33 12.74 -27.45
N ILE A 136 -8.34 12.44 -26.62
CA ILE A 136 -8.51 12.22 -25.18
C ILE A 136 -9.04 13.48 -24.50
N GLN A 137 -8.48 14.65 -24.81
CA GLN A 137 -8.96 15.92 -24.27
C GLN A 137 -10.42 16.18 -24.63
N GLY A 138 -10.81 15.95 -25.89
CA GLY A 138 -12.21 16.05 -26.31
C GLY A 138 -13.13 15.09 -25.55
N GLY A 139 -12.70 13.83 -25.38
CA GLY A 139 -13.43 12.84 -24.58
C GLY A 139 -13.60 13.25 -23.11
N ALA A 140 -12.53 13.76 -22.49
CA ALA A 140 -12.54 14.23 -21.10
C ALA A 140 -13.45 15.44 -20.89
N VAL A 141 -13.57 16.34 -21.87
CA VAL A 141 -14.54 17.44 -21.80
C VAL A 141 -15.97 16.90 -21.88
N ASN A 142 -16.21 15.88 -22.70
CA ASN A 142 -17.53 15.29 -22.91
C ASN A 142 -18.06 14.54 -21.67
N ASP A 143 -17.19 13.87 -20.91
CA ASP A 143 -17.58 13.13 -19.70
C ASP A 143 -17.42 13.91 -18.37
N PHE A 144 -16.81 15.10 -18.41
CA PHE A 144 -16.46 15.89 -17.23
C PHE A 144 -17.63 16.08 -16.24
N ILE A 145 -18.80 16.49 -16.74
CA ILE A 145 -19.96 16.77 -15.87
C ILE A 145 -20.41 15.51 -15.13
N SER A 146 -20.37 14.35 -15.79
CA SER A 146 -20.73 13.07 -15.18
C SER A 146 -19.75 12.69 -14.06
N VAL A 147 -18.45 12.79 -14.33
CA VAL A 147 -17.39 12.50 -13.34
C VAL A 147 -17.47 13.47 -12.16
N PHE A 148 -17.57 14.77 -12.44
CA PHE A 148 -17.67 15.81 -11.41
C PHE A 148 -18.90 15.64 -10.52
N SER A 149 -20.06 15.34 -11.11
CA SER A 149 -21.30 15.10 -10.37
C SER A 149 -21.18 13.92 -9.42
N LYS A 150 -20.59 12.80 -9.90
CA LYS A 150 -20.42 11.60 -9.08
C LYS A 150 -19.41 11.81 -7.96
N ALA A 151 -18.31 12.52 -8.25
CA ALA A 151 -17.32 12.89 -7.25
C ALA A 151 -17.93 13.79 -6.17
N LEU A 152 -18.75 14.77 -6.56
CA LEU A 152 -19.46 15.67 -5.65
C LEU A 152 -20.44 14.91 -4.74
N GLU A 153 -21.24 14.00 -5.30
CA GLU A 153 -22.16 13.14 -4.54
C GLU A 153 -21.41 12.30 -3.50
N THR A 154 -20.27 11.72 -3.91
CA THR A 154 -19.48 10.81 -3.07
C THR A 154 -18.68 11.56 -2.00
N GLY A 155 -18.17 12.75 -2.31
CA GLY A 155 -17.37 13.57 -1.40
C GLY A 155 -18.18 14.38 -0.38
N HIS A 156 -19.46 14.65 -0.64
CA HIS A 156 -20.33 15.37 0.28
C HIS A 156 -21.38 14.45 0.93
N HIS A 157 -21.17 14.08 2.19
CA HIS A 157 -22.24 13.58 3.05
C HIS A 157 -23.32 14.64 3.43
N SER A 158 -23.46 15.77 2.72
CA SER A 158 -24.33 16.88 3.16
C SER A 158 -25.20 17.53 2.04
N LYS A 159 -26.51 17.54 2.31
CA LYS A 159 -27.71 17.79 1.49
C LYS A 159 -27.82 19.08 0.64
N LYS A 160 -26.80 19.94 0.50
CA LYS A 160 -27.01 21.30 -0.05
C LYS A 160 -26.67 21.53 -1.53
N THR A 161 -25.84 20.69 -2.17
CA THR A 161 -25.30 21.01 -3.51
C THR A 161 -26.12 20.43 -4.68
N HIS A 162 -27.09 19.55 -4.40
CA HIS A 162 -27.92 18.93 -5.43
C HIS A 162 -28.76 19.92 -6.27
N SER A 163 -29.01 21.14 -5.77
CA SER A 163 -29.88 22.12 -6.44
C SER A 163 -29.23 22.86 -7.62
N LEU A 164 -27.92 23.13 -7.57
CA LEU A 164 -27.22 23.89 -8.61
C LEU A 164 -26.94 23.03 -9.84
N LEU A 165 -26.52 21.78 -9.63
CA LEU A 165 -26.19 20.87 -10.71
C LEU A 165 -27.45 20.37 -11.43
N LYS A 166 -28.55 20.14 -10.70
CA LYS A 166 -29.87 19.87 -11.27
C LYS A 166 -30.35 21.02 -12.18
N ARG A 167 -30.14 22.28 -11.78
CA ARG A 167 -30.49 23.45 -12.60
C ARG A 167 -29.65 23.57 -13.88
N PHE A 168 -28.38 23.16 -13.85
CA PHE A 168 -27.52 23.20 -15.03
C PHE A 168 -27.91 22.13 -16.05
N LEU A 169 -28.18 20.89 -15.58
CA LEU A 169 -28.61 19.79 -16.43
C LEU A 169 -30.02 20.00 -17.01
N GLN A 170 -30.93 20.65 -16.27
CA GLN A 170 -32.28 20.97 -16.76
C GLN A 170 -32.34 22.14 -17.75
N ARG A 171 -31.26 22.91 -17.94
CA ARG A 171 -31.23 24.03 -18.89
C ARG A 171 -30.77 23.65 -20.29
N ASN A 172 -30.19 22.46 -20.45
CA ASN A 172 -29.61 22.00 -21.72
C ASN A 172 -30.42 20.86 -22.37
N TYR A 173 -31.66 20.65 -21.93
CA TYR A 173 -32.69 19.82 -22.57
C TYR A 173 -33.96 20.64 -22.76
#